data_AF-A0A7J4Y041-F1
#
_entry.id   AF-A0A7J4Y041-F1
#
_cell.length_a   1.000
_cell.length_b   1.000
_cell.length_c   1.000
_cell.angle_alpha   90.00
_cell.angle_beta   90.00
_cell.angle_gamma   90.00
#
_symmetry.space_group_name_H-M   'P 1'
#
loop_
_entity.id
_entity.type
_entity.pdbx_description
1 polymer ?
#
loop_
_entity_poly.entity_id
_entity_poly.type
_entity_poly.pdbx_seq_one_letter_code
_entity_poly.pdbx_strand_id
1 'polypeptide(L)'
;MKTKKIQIDNNQCSKCGKCVKACLKNVLSQESKKADIKIGNTTQCDLCGTCIKVCRRKALTIEGISFCRETFSEQVKRKGLAFSLMLFPIMLLVGFLMHPHLEQMKMIFTAQDLVERFHNNSYYHIGHLIVMFSVPFIIVSMIGIMNGLQSSGKNWGFLGCIIGVFGAFILAVDKGALCLVLSAFDSLPERDFITISPFLQVIVDKAGLLKVCYLLPLLPIGAIIQSVGLIKEKCIKKWQGILMIVGLLLLNNPDIELISTIGTLLMCFGYFPIGIKINTLQL
;
A
#
# COMPACT_ATOMS: atom_id res chain seq x y z
N MET A 1 29.43 32.76 17.21
CA MET A 1 27.96 32.63 17.06
C MET A 1 27.61 32.98 15.62
N LYS A 2 27.12 32.03 14.80
CA LYS A 2 26.73 32.32 13.41
C LYS A 2 25.41 33.10 13.40
N THR A 3 25.45 34.37 13.01
CA THR A 3 24.25 35.19 12.77
C THR A 3 23.41 34.56 11.67
N LYS A 4 22.21 34.09 12.02
CA LYS A 4 21.21 33.59 11.06
C LYS A 4 20.82 34.75 10.13
N LYS A 5 21.13 34.64 8.84
CA LYS A 5 20.89 35.71 7.86
C LYS A 5 19.59 35.43 7.10
N ILE A 6 18.61 36.32 7.28
CA ILE A 6 17.37 36.35 6.51
C ILE A 6 17.56 37.43 5.44
N GLN A 7 17.28 37.12 4.18
CA GLN A 7 17.35 38.06 3.07
C GLN A 7 15.99 38.18 2.38
N ILE A 8 15.64 39.41 1.99
CA ILE A 8 14.42 39.73 1.24
C ILE A 8 14.84 40.39 -0.07
N ASP A 9 14.44 39.80 -1.18
CA ASP A 9 14.57 40.40 -2.50
C ASP A 9 13.41 41.38 -2.73
N ASN A 10 13.69 42.67 -2.60
CA ASN A 10 12.70 43.73 -2.77
C ASN A 10 12.17 43.84 -4.20
N ASN A 11 12.87 43.33 -5.22
CA ASN A 11 12.39 43.33 -6.60
C ASN A 11 11.31 42.25 -6.83
N GLN A 12 11.42 41.12 -6.13
CA GLN A 12 10.44 40.03 -6.21
C GLN A 12 9.31 40.19 -5.19
N CYS A 13 9.55 40.91 -4.09
CA CYS A 13 8.60 41.07 -3.00
C CYS A 13 7.38 41.92 -3.39
N SER A 14 6.19 41.33 -3.34
CA SER A 14 4.92 42.04 -3.60
C SER A 14 4.36 42.80 -2.38
N LYS A 15 5.13 42.88 -1.28
CA LYS A 15 4.76 43.56 -0.02
C LYS A 15 3.38 43.16 0.54
N CYS A 16 2.97 41.90 0.33
CA CYS A 16 1.64 41.39 0.67
C CYS A 16 1.42 41.06 2.17
N GLY A 17 2.47 41.05 2.97
CA GLY A 17 2.41 40.83 4.42
C GLY A 17 2.09 39.41 4.90
N LYS A 18 1.97 38.43 3.99
CA LYS A 18 1.66 37.03 4.37
C LYS A 18 2.74 36.40 5.25
N CYS A 19 4.01 36.69 4.99
CA CYS A 19 5.14 36.21 5.79
C CYS A 19 5.18 36.81 7.20
N VAL A 20 4.72 38.06 7.38
CA VAL A 20 4.59 38.72 8.69
C VAL A 20 3.53 38.00 9.52
N LYS A 21 2.34 37.77 8.96
CA LYS A 21 1.26 37.05 9.63
C LYS A 21 1.61 35.61 9.99
N ALA A 22 2.45 34.97 9.19
CA ALA A 22 2.84 33.57 9.39
C ALA A 22 3.99 33.40 10.39
N CYS A 23 4.68 34.49 10.78
CA CYS A 23 5.80 34.44 11.70
C CYS A 23 5.33 34.51 13.15
N LEU A 24 5.14 33.35 13.80
CA LEU A 24 4.73 33.28 15.22
C LEU A 24 5.76 33.90 16.19
N LYS A 25 7.00 34.08 15.75
CA LYS A 25 8.08 34.72 16.51
C LYS A 25 8.18 36.23 16.26
N ASN A 26 7.31 36.80 15.42
CA ASN A 26 7.29 38.22 15.07
C ASN A 26 8.65 38.79 14.60
N VAL A 27 9.48 37.95 13.98
CA VAL A 27 10.79 38.33 13.42
C VAL A 27 10.62 39.22 12.17
N LEU A 28 9.48 39.16 11.52
CA LEU A 28 9.14 40.00 10.36
C LEU A 28 8.04 40.98 10.76
N SER A 29 8.19 42.24 10.40
CA SER A 29 7.20 43.29 10.66
C SER A 29 6.91 44.12 9.41
N GLN A 30 5.73 44.73 9.35
CA GLN A 30 5.31 45.61 8.26
C GLN A 30 4.42 46.72 8.84
N GLU A 31 4.76 47.97 8.59
CA GLU A 31 4.08 49.14 9.18
C GLU A 31 2.69 49.38 8.59
N SER A 32 2.50 49.14 7.29
CA SER A 32 1.21 49.30 6.62
C SER A 32 1.10 48.42 5.38
N LYS A 33 -0.12 48.24 4.85
CA LYS A 33 -0.33 47.50 3.59
C LYS A 33 0.51 48.14 2.48
N LYS A 34 1.34 47.33 1.81
CA LYS A 34 2.32 47.73 0.78
C LYS A 34 3.59 48.45 1.28
N ALA A 35 3.80 48.63 2.58
CA ALA A 35 5.10 49.07 3.10
C ALA A 35 6.16 47.96 2.99
N ASP A 36 7.43 48.34 3.05
CA ASP A 36 8.54 47.37 3.08
C ASP A 36 8.50 46.49 4.32
N ILE A 37 8.88 45.23 4.15
CA ILE A 37 8.94 44.26 5.25
C ILE A 37 10.27 44.45 5.96
N LYS A 38 10.22 44.76 7.24
CA LYS A 38 11.40 44.91 8.10
C LYS A 38 11.73 43.59 8.78
N ILE A 39 13.03 43.32 8.89
CA ILE A 39 13.55 42.16 9.62
C ILE A 39 13.93 42.65 11.02
N GLY A 40 13.27 42.11 12.04
CA GLY A 40 13.54 42.38 13.44
C GLY A 40 14.67 41.50 13.98
N ASN A 41 14.52 41.05 15.23
CA ASN A 41 15.58 40.30 15.90
C ASN A 41 15.71 38.86 15.36
N THR A 42 16.73 38.62 14.53
CA THR A 42 17.00 37.31 13.91
C THR A 42 17.43 36.23 14.91
N THR A 43 17.79 36.59 16.15
CA THR A 43 18.10 35.60 17.20
C THR A 43 16.87 34.80 17.63
N GLN A 44 15.67 35.38 17.50
CA GLN A 44 14.40 34.72 17.80
C GLN A 44 13.91 33.82 16.65
N CYS A 45 14.59 33.83 15.50
CA CYS A 45 14.27 32.96 14.39
C CYS A 45 14.70 31.52 14.68
N ASP A 46 13.73 30.62 14.76
CA ASP A 46 13.90 29.18 14.95
C ASP A 46 14.17 28.42 13.63
N LEU A 47 14.30 29.14 12.51
CA LEU A 47 14.49 28.55 11.17
C LEU A 47 13.34 27.64 10.72
N CYS A 48 12.10 27.87 11.18
CA CYS A 48 10.93 27.06 10.80
C CYS A 48 10.56 27.11 9.31
N GLY A 49 11.03 28.10 8.54
CA GLY A 49 10.80 28.22 7.10
C GLY A 49 9.40 28.67 6.68
N THR A 50 8.46 28.90 7.60
CA THR A 50 7.07 29.25 7.28
C THR A 50 6.96 30.51 6.40
N CYS A 51 7.80 31.51 6.62
CA CYS A 51 7.83 32.75 5.84
C CYS A 51 8.17 32.51 4.35
N ILE A 52 9.05 31.54 4.06
CA ILE A 52 9.40 31.13 2.69
C ILE A 52 8.22 30.37 2.07
N LYS A 53 7.58 29.43 2.81
CA LYS A 53 6.42 28.66 2.33
C LYS A 53 5.26 29.54 1.87
N VAL A 54 4.94 30.58 2.64
CA VAL A 54 3.78 31.45 2.34
C VAL A 54 4.07 32.49 1.24
N CYS A 55 5.35 32.66 0.87
CA CYS A 55 5.76 33.65 -0.12
C CYS A 55 5.59 33.11 -1.56
N ARG A 56 4.44 33.44 -2.19
CA ARG A 56 4.17 33.05 -3.59
C ARG A 56 5.21 33.53 -4.60
N ARG A 57 5.86 34.67 -4.33
CA ARG A 57 6.88 35.28 -5.21
C ARG A 57 8.30 34.80 -4.91
N LYS A 58 8.48 33.91 -3.92
CA LYS A 58 9.79 33.36 -3.51
C LYS A 58 10.85 34.44 -3.19
N ALA A 59 10.40 35.61 -2.72
CA ALA A 59 11.25 36.76 -2.43
C ALA A 59 12.03 36.66 -1.10
N LEU A 60 11.98 35.52 -0.39
CA LEU A 60 12.56 35.33 0.93
C LEU A 60 13.54 34.16 0.89
N THR A 61 14.76 34.37 1.39
CA THR A 61 15.78 33.34 1.57
C THR A 61 16.33 33.39 2.99
N ILE A 62 16.62 32.22 3.56
CA ILE A 62 17.21 32.11 4.90
C ILE A 62 18.43 31.20 4.79
N GLU A 63 19.62 31.72 5.10
CA GLU A 63 20.84 30.93 5.14
C GLU A 63 20.72 29.87 6.24
N GLY A 64 20.80 28.58 5.85
CA GLY A 64 20.68 27.42 6.75
C GLY A 64 19.34 26.67 6.68
N ILE A 65 18.34 27.17 5.94
CA ILE A 65 17.13 26.39 5.63
C ILE A 65 17.29 25.80 4.22
N SER A 66 17.73 24.55 4.14
CA SER A 66 17.49 23.76 2.94
C SER A 66 16.01 23.40 2.90
N PHE A 67 15.22 24.12 2.10
CA PHE A 67 13.93 23.60 1.67
C PHE A 67 14.19 22.33 0.89
N CYS A 68 14.06 21.17 1.55
CA CYS A 68 13.91 19.92 0.85
C CYS A 68 12.54 19.94 0.19
N ARG A 69 12.45 20.59 -0.99
CA ARG A 69 11.44 20.25 -1.98
C ARG A 69 11.55 18.73 -2.14
N GLU A 70 10.47 18.00 -1.88
CA GLU A 70 10.46 16.56 -2.18
C GLU A 70 10.98 16.38 -3.59
N THR A 71 12.05 15.59 -3.70
CA THR A 71 12.59 15.26 -5.01
C THR A 71 11.50 14.55 -5.81
N PHE A 72 11.59 14.60 -7.13
CA PHE A 72 10.67 13.86 -7.98
C PHE A 72 10.59 12.38 -7.57
N SER A 73 11.71 11.78 -7.17
CA SER A 73 11.77 10.40 -6.66
C SER A 73 10.92 10.19 -5.41
N GLU A 74 10.98 11.09 -4.41
CA GLU A 74 10.17 10.96 -3.20
C GLU A 74 8.67 11.12 -3.50
N GLN A 75 8.30 11.98 -4.44
CA GLN A 75 6.91 12.10 -4.89
C GLN A 75 6.42 10.82 -5.57
N VAL A 76 7.24 10.21 -6.43
CA VAL A 76 6.93 8.94 -7.10
C VAL A 76 6.80 7.81 -6.08
N LYS A 77 7.70 7.72 -5.09
CA LYS A 77 7.61 6.73 -4.01
C LYS A 77 6.33 6.89 -3.21
N ARG A 78 5.99 8.11 -2.78
CA ARG A 78 4.77 8.38 -1.99
C ARG A 78 3.51 8.03 -2.78
N LYS A 79 3.40 8.51 -4.03
CA LYS A 79 2.24 8.23 -4.88
C LYS A 79 2.14 6.74 -5.23
N GLY A 80 3.27 6.10 -5.51
CA GLY A 80 3.35 4.66 -5.76
C GLY A 80 2.86 3.86 -4.57
N LEU A 81 3.29 4.18 -3.35
CA LEU A 81 2.79 3.54 -2.12
C LEU A 81 1.27 3.73 -1.94
N ALA A 82 0.78 4.96 -2.09
CA ALA A 82 -0.65 5.24 -1.96
C ALA A 82 -1.47 4.45 -3.00
N PHE A 83 -0.99 4.42 -4.24
CA PHE A 83 -1.61 3.65 -5.32
C PHE A 83 -1.61 2.15 -5.01
N SER A 84 -0.48 1.59 -4.60
CA SER A 84 -0.37 0.18 -4.21
C SER A 84 -1.38 -0.19 -3.12
N LEU A 85 -1.46 0.60 -2.04
CA LEU A 85 -2.36 0.37 -0.91
C LEU A 85 -3.85 0.35 -1.29
N MET A 86 -4.22 1.05 -2.36
CA MET A 86 -5.58 1.07 -2.88
C MET A 86 -5.81 0.00 -3.95
N LEU A 87 -4.82 -0.27 -4.79
CA LEU A 87 -4.99 -1.16 -5.94
C LEU A 87 -4.98 -2.65 -5.53
N PHE A 88 -4.06 -3.09 -4.66
CA PHE A 88 -3.96 -4.53 -4.37
C PHE A 88 -5.25 -5.11 -3.75
N PRO A 89 -5.96 -4.45 -2.81
CA PRO A 89 -7.21 -4.99 -2.27
C PRO A 89 -8.30 -5.10 -3.34
N ILE A 90 -8.35 -4.15 -4.28
CA ILE A 90 -9.27 -4.18 -5.43
C ILE A 90 -8.95 -5.37 -6.32
N MET A 91 -7.67 -5.58 -6.66
CA MET A 91 -7.25 -6.70 -7.50
C MET A 91 -7.61 -8.04 -6.86
N LEU A 92 -7.40 -8.19 -5.54
CA LEU A 92 -7.82 -9.38 -4.81
C LEU A 92 -9.34 -9.56 -4.85
N LEU A 93 -10.11 -8.51 -4.58
CA LEU A 93 -11.57 -8.53 -4.63
C LEU A 93 -12.10 -8.94 -6.01
N VAL A 94 -11.57 -8.33 -7.08
CA VAL A 94 -11.93 -8.69 -8.46
C VAL A 94 -11.59 -10.15 -8.73
N GLY A 95 -10.41 -10.61 -8.31
CA GLY A 95 -10.01 -12.02 -8.44
C GLY A 95 -11.03 -12.99 -7.83
N PHE A 96 -11.48 -12.74 -6.60
CA PHE A 96 -12.51 -13.58 -5.95
C PHE A 96 -13.88 -13.47 -6.64
N LEU A 97 -14.31 -12.27 -7.04
CA LEU A 97 -15.59 -12.06 -7.72
C LEU A 97 -15.68 -12.74 -9.09
N MET A 98 -14.55 -13.05 -9.72
CA MET A 98 -14.50 -13.76 -11.00
C MET A 98 -14.71 -15.27 -10.88
N HIS A 99 -14.82 -15.83 -9.67
CA HIS A 99 -15.21 -17.22 -9.52
C HIS A 99 -16.72 -17.40 -9.81
N PRO A 100 -17.10 -18.26 -10.77
CA PRO A 100 -18.50 -18.51 -11.06
C PRO A 100 -19.15 -19.27 -9.90
N HIS A 101 -20.37 -18.86 -9.52
CA HIS A 101 -21.17 -19.50 -8.46
C HIS A 101 -20.55 -19.40 -7.05
N LEU A 102 -20.23 -18.18 -6.61
CA LEU A 102 -19.75 -17.84 -5.25
C LEU A 102 -20.55 -18.46 -4.08
N GLU A 103 -21.78 -18.91 -4.33
CA GLU A 103 -22.67 -19.56 -3.37
C GLU A 103 -22.47 -21.08 -3.27
N GLN A 104 -21.87 -21.71 -4.28
CA GLN A 104 -21.58 -23.14 -4.31
C GLN A 104 -20.26 -23.40 -3.59
N MET A 105 -20.36 -23.62 -2.28
CA MET A 105 -19.29 -23.89 -1.32
C MET A 105 -18.62 -25.26 -1.55
N LYS A 106 -18.20 -25.58 -2.78
CA LYS A 106 -17.59 -26.87 -3.11
C LYS A 106 -16.08 -26.81 -2.92
N MET A 107 -15.60 -27.53 -1.93
CA MET A 107 -14.18 -27.79 -1.72
C MET A 107 -13.59 -28.64 -2.84
N ILE A 108 -12.34 -28.36 -3.25
CA ILE A 108 -11.62 -29.14 -4.25
C ILE A 108 -10.93 -30.31 -3.53
N PHE A 109 -11.45 -31.52 -3.71
CA PHE A 109 -10.84 -32.74 -3.16
C PHE A 109 -10.34 -33.69 -4.25
N THR A 110 -10.90 -33.58 -5.45
CA THR A 110 -10.60 -34.46 -6.57
C THR A 110 -10.06 -33.70 -7.78
N ALA A 111 -9.34 -34.39 -8.65
CA ALA A 111 -8.92 -33.87 -9.95
C ALA A 111 -10.10 -33.39 -10.79
N GLN A 112 -11.25 -34.08 -10.70
CA GLN A 112 -12.48 -33.71 -11.38
C GLN A 112 -13.03 -32.37 -10.88
N ASP A 113 -13.02 -32.12 -9.56
CA ASP A 113 -13.44 -30.84 -8.98
C ASP A 113 -12.56 -29.69 -9.50
N LEU A 114 -11.25 -29.95 -9.70
CA LEU A 114 -10.34 -28.97 -10.27
C LEU A 114 -10.63 -28.73 -11.74
N VAL A 115 -10.78 -29.80 -12.54
CA VAL A 115 -11.08 -29.72 -13.98
C VAL A 115 -12.39 -28.97 -14.24
N GLU A 116 -13.46 -29.26 -13.47
CA GLU A 116 -14.75 -28.56 -13.58
C GLU A 116 -14.61 -27.03 -13.41
N ARG A 117 -13.64 -26.59 -12.61
CA ARG A 117 -13.42 -25.17 -12.34
C ARG A 117 -12.62 -24.44 -13.41
N PHE A 118 -11.61 -25.06 -14.02
CA PHE A 118 -10.71 -24.37 -14.95
C PHE A 118 -10.93 -24.72 -16.43
N HIS A 119 -11.37 -25.95 -16.75
CA HIS A 119 -11.48 -26.40 -18.15
C HIS A 119 -12.46 -25.52 -18.92
N ASN A 120 -12.02 -24.93 -20.03
CA ASN A 120 -12.79 -23.97 -20.82
C ASN A 120 -13.34 -22.75 -20.03
N ASN A 121 -12.73 -22.40 -18.89
CA ASN A 121 -13.18 -21.31 -18.04
C ASN A 121 -12.17 -20.15 -17.98
N SER A 122 -12.32 -19.19 -18.89
CA SER A 122 -11.44 -18.03 -18.95
C SER A 122 -11.49 -17.15 -17.69
N TYR A 123 -12.60 -17.11 -16.96
CA TYR A 123 -12.71 -16.31 -15.73
C TYR A 123 -11.80 -16.85 -14.63
N TYR A 124 -11.67 -18.18 -14.51
CA TYR A 124 -10.76 -18.82 -13.57
C TYR A 124 -9.31 -18.36 -13.82
N HIS A 125 -8.85 -18.46 -15.07
CA HIS A 125 -7.48 -18.09 -15.44
C HIS A 125 -7.22 -16.60 -15.25
N ILE A 126 -8.11 -15.72 -15.74
CA ILE A 126 -7.92 -14.26 -15.62
C ILE A 126 -7.99 -13.83 -14.16
N GLY A 127 -8.89 -14.39 -13.35
CA GLY A 127 -8.99 -14.09 -11.91
C GLY A 127 -7.70 -14.43 -11.18
N HIS A 128 -7.15 -15.63 -11.40
CA HIS A 128 -5.87 -16.04 -10.79
C HIS A 128 -4.69 -15.19 -11.29
N LEU A 129 -4.70 -14.78 -12.55
CA LEU A 129 -3.69 -13.88 -13.12
C LEU A 129 -3.72 -12.49 -12.45
N ILE A 130 -4.91 -11.93 -12.21
CA ILE A 130 -5.07 -10.65 -11.51
C ILE A 130 -4.53 -10.78 -10.08
N VAL A 131 -4.86 -11.86 -9.36
CA VAL A 131 -4.33 -12.09 -8.00
C VAL A 131 -2.81 -12.21 -8.02
N MET A 132 -2.23 -12.93 -8.98
CA MET A 132 -0.78 -13.04 -9.14
C MET A 132 -0.13 -11.65 -9.35
N PHE A 133 -0.69 -10.83 -10.25
CA PHE A 133 -0.18 -9.48 -10.49
C PHE A 133 -0.44 -8.48 -9.35
N SER A 134 -1.25 -8.83 -8.35
CA SER A 134 -1.41 -8.01 -7.15
C SER A 134 -0.17 -8.05 -6.24
N VAL A 135 0.66 -9.10 -6.33
CA VAL A 135 1.78 -9.37 -5.41
C VAL A 135 2.83 -8.25 -5.35
N PRO A 136 3.29 -7.65 -6.47
CA PRO A 136 4.20 -6.51 -6.41
C PRO A 136 3.63 -5.33 -5.61
N PHE A 137 2.32 -5.05 -5.74
CA PHE A 137 1.65 -3.99 -4.99
C PHE A 137 1.52 -4.33 -3.50
N ILE A 138 1.30 -5.61 -3.17
CA ILE A 138 1.34 -6.10 -1.78
C ILE A 138 2.73 -5.87 -1.18
N ILE A 139 3.80 -6.27 -1.88
CA ILE A 139 5.19 -6.11 -1.41
C ILE A 139 5.53 -4.63 -1.17
N VAL A 140 5.20 -3.75 -2.12
CA VAL A 140 5.38 -2.30 -1.97
C VAL A 140 4.61 -1.77 -0.76
N SER A 141 3.38 -2.25 -0.54
CA SER A 141 2.57 -1.86 0.61
C SER A 141 3.18 -2.31 1.94
N MET A 142 3.66 -3.56 2.03
CA MET A 142 4.31 -4.12 3.22
C MET A 142 5.58 -3.32 3.59
N ILE A 143 6.44 -3.04 2.60
CA ILE A 143 7.67 -2.27 2.81
C ILE A 143 7.33 -0.82 3.17
N GLY A 144 6.32 -0.22 2.53
CA GLY A 144 5.89 1.14 2.83
C GLY A 144 5.33 1.31 4.23
N ILE A 145 4.51 0.35 4.70
CA ILE A 145 4.00 0.33 6.09
C ILE A 145 5.16 0.14 7.08
N MET A 146 6.10 -0.78 6.81
CA MET A 146 7.30 -0.96 7.63
C MET A 146 8.08 0.34 7.78
N ASN A 147 8.33 1.05 6.67
CA ASN A 147 9.07 2.32 6.69
C ASN A 147 8.29 3.45 7.39
N GLY A 148 6.95 3.37 7.44
CA GLY A 148 6.11 4.33 8.15
C GLY A 148 6.10 4.14 9.67
N LEU A 149 6.44 2.95 10.17
CA LEU A 149 6.44 2.61 11.60
C LEU A 149 7.83 2.84 12.20
N GLN A 150 8.01 3.90 13.00
CA GLN A 150 9.33 4.34 13.48
C GLN A 150 9.46 4.29 15.01
N SER A 151 8.36 4.25 15.75
CA SER A 151 8.36 4.27 17.22
C SER A 151 7.96 2.92 17.83
N SER A 152 6.86 2.85 18.57
CA SER A 152 6.38 1.63 19.24
C SER A 152 5.96 0.53 18.27
N GLY A 153 5.67 0.89 17.01
CA GLY A 153 5.31 -0.03 15.94
C GLY A 153 6.49 -0.61 15.16
N LYS A 154 7.73 -0.12 15.35
CA LYS A 154 8.88 -0.46 14.49
C LYS A 154 9.13 -1.97 14.35
N ASN A 155 9.19 -2.70 15.47
CA ASN A 155 9.44 -4.15 15.45
C ASN A 155 8.28 -4.92 14.82
N TRP A 156 7.04 -4.44 14.99
CA TRP A 156 5.85 -5.02 14.37
C TRP A 156 5.87 -4.80 12.85
N GLY A 157 6.25 -3.60 12.42
CA GLY A 157 6.45 -3.27 11.01
C GLY A 157 7.48 -4.18 10.35
N PHE A 158 8.65 -4.34 10.98
CA PHE A 158 9.75 -5.15 10.46
C PHE A 158 9.41 -6.65 10.41
N LEU A 159 8.96 -7.24 11.52
CA LEU A 159 8.62 -8.65 11.59
C LEU A 159 7.46 -9.00 10.65
N GLY A 160 6.41 -8.16 10.64
CA GLY A 160 5.29 -8.32 9.74
C GLY A 160 5.69 -8.19 8.27
N CYS A 161 6.66 -7.33 7.95
CA CYS A 161 7.16 -7.19 6.58
C CYS A 161 7.92 -8.44 6.12
N ILE A 162 8.81 -9.00 6.93
CA ILE A 162 9.57 -10.20 6.56
C ILE A 162 8.61 -11.37 6.29
N ILE A 163 7.72 -11.63 7.25
CA ILE A 163 6.75 -12.72 7.15
C ILE A 163 5.79 -12.49 5.99
N GLY A 164 5.28 -11.26 5.85
CA GLY A 164 4.30 -10.89 4.83
C GLY A 164 4.85 -10.89 3.41
N VAL A 165 6.09 -10.41 3.19
CA VAL A 165 6.74 -10.43 1.87
C VAL A 165 7.05 -11.86 1.45
N PHE A 166 7.51 -12.70 2.39
CA PHE A 166 7.70 -14.12 2.09
C PHE A 166 6.37 -14.80 1.73
N GLY A 167 5.31 -14.53 2.49
CA GLY A 167 3.96 -15.01 2.14
C GLY A 167 3.44 -14.49 0.80
N ALA A 168 3.72 -13.23 0.46
CA ALA A 168 3.34 -12.63 -0.83
C ALA A 168 4.05 -13.33 -2.00
N PHE A 169 5.32 -13.71 -1.82
CA PHE A 169 6.04 -14.53 -2.78
C PHE A 169 5.38 -15.91 -2.95
N ILE A 170 5.00 -16.57 -1.86
CA ILE A 170 4.27 -17.85 -1.93
C ILE A 170 2.92 -17.69 -2.65
N LEU A 171 2.19 -16.59 -2.44
CA LEU A 171 0.96 -16.29 -3.18
C LEU A 171 1.21 -16.19 -4.70
N ALA A 172 2.30 -15.53 -5.13
CA ALA A 172 2.66 -15.47 -6.55
C ALA A 172 3.01 -16.85 -7.12
N VAL A 173 3.71 -17.69 -6.36
CA VAL A 173 4.06 -19.05 -6.77
C VAL A 173 2.80 -19.91 -6.93
N ASP A 174 1.91 -19.90 -5.93
CA ASP A 174 0.66 -20.68 -5.96
C ASP A 174 -0.24 -20.25 -7.12
N LYS A 175 -0.58 -18.96 -7.20
CA LYS A 175 -1.49 -18.44 -8.23
C LYS A 175 -0.86 -18.41 -9.61
N GLY A 176 0.45 -18.23 -9.71
CA GLY A 176 1.19 -18.38 -10.96
C GLY A 176 1.15 -19.80 -11.49
N ALA A 177 1.34 -20.82 -10.64
CA ALA A 177 1.23 -22.21 -11.04
C ALA A 177 -0.20 -22.57 -11.49
N LEU A 178 -1.21 -22.26 -10.67
CA LEU A 178 -2.60 -22.55 -11.00
C LEU A 178 -3.10 -21.79 -12.24
N CYS A 179 -2.62 -20.57 -12.49
CA CYS A 179 -3.00 -19.82 -13.68
C CYS A 179 -2.28 -20.32 -14.94
N LEU A 180 -0.95 -20.28 -14.95
CA LEU A 180 -0.14 -20.46 -16.17
C LEU A 180 -0.05 -21.92 -16.58
N VAL A 181 0.08 -22.84 -15.63
CA VAL A 181 0.21 -24.27 -15.95
C VAL A 181 -1.14 -24.85 -16.35
N LEU A 182 -2.22 -24.53 -15.63
CA LEU A 182 -3.54 -25.05 -15.97
C LEU A 182 -4.06 -24.45 -17.29
N SER A 183 -3.80 -23.16 -17.58
CA SER A 183 -4.14 -22.59 -18.89
C SER A 183 -3.36 -23.21 -20.05
N ALA A 184 -2.12 -23.65 -19.82
CA ALA A 184 -1.37 -24.41 -20.82
C ALA A 184 -2.01 -25.78 -21.07
N PHE A 185 -2.45 -26.48 -20.02
CA PHE A 185 -3.18 -27.74 -20.17
C PHE A 185 -4.54 -27.57 -20.87
N ASP A 186 -5.24 -26.47 -20.62
CA ASP A 186 -6.52 -26.12 -21.27
C ASP A 186 -6.39 -25.92 -22.80
N SER A 187 -5.17 -25.74 -23.31
CA SER A 187 -4.91 -25.62 -24.75
C SER A 187 -4.77 -26.95 -25.49
N LEU A 188 -4.77 -28.07 -24.76
CA LEU A 188 -4.64 -29.40 -25.37
C LEU A 188 -5.92 -29.82 -26.12
N PRO A 189 -5.80 -30.63 -27.18
CA PRO A 189 -6.96 -31.30 -27.75
C PRO A 189 -7.70 -32.14 -26.70
N GLU A 190 -9.03 -32.16 -26.76
CA GLU A 190 -9.89 -32.79 -25.74
C GLU A 190 -9.50 -34.25 -25.43
N ARG A 191 -9.08 -35.01 -26.45
CA ARG A 191 -8.60 -36.40 -26.29
C ARG A 191 -7.40 -36.51 -25.35
N ASP A 192 -6.44 -35.59 -25.51
CA ASP A 192 -5.22 -35.58 -24.70
C ASP A 192 -5.52 -35.02 -23.31
N PHE A 193 -6.37 -34.00 -23.23
CA PHE A 193 -6.83 -33.41 -21.97
C PHE A 193 -7.51 -34.44 -21.05
N ILE A 194 -8.45 -35.24 -21.58
CA ILE A 194 -9.12 -36.31 -20.83
C ILE A 194 -8.10 -37.35 -20.30
N THR A 195 -7.07 -37.64 -21.09
CA THR A 195 -6.03 -38.60 -20.71
C THR A 195 -5.19 -38.08 -19.54
N ILE A 196 -4.90 -36.77 -19.50
CA ILE A 196 -4.07 -36.19 -18.43
C ILE A 196 -4.87 -35.78 -17.18
N SER A 197 -6.17 -35.56 -17.32
CA SER A 197 -7.03 -35.00 -16.26
C SER A 197 -6.94 -35.74 -14.93
N PRO A 198 -6.94 -37.09 -14.86
CA PRO A 198 -6.80 -37.81 -13.58
C PRO A 198 -5.48 -37.54 -12.86
N PHE A 199 -4.40 -37.25 -13.60
CA PHE A 199 -3.10 -36.97 -13.01
C PHE A 199 -3.03 -35.60 -12.34
N LEU A 200 -3.98 -34.69 -12.62
CA LEU A 200 -4.07 -33.41 -11.92
C LEU A 200 -4.37 -33.58 -10.42
N GLN A 201 -4.74 -34.79 -9.97
CA GLN A 201 -4.85 -35.11 -8.55
C GLN A 201 -3.56 -34.79 -7.78
N VAL A 202 -2.39 -34.95 -8.41
CA VAL A 202 -1.10 -34.63 -7.74
C VAL A 202 -0.97 -33.14 -7.42
N ILE A 203 -1.65 -32.26 -8.18
CA ILE A 203 -1.72 -30.82 -7.93
C ILE A 203 -2.70 -30.56 -6.77
N VAL A 204 -3.86 -31.20 -6.79
CA VAL A 204 -4.88 -31.12 -5.71
C VAL A 204 -4.28 -31.57 -4.37
N ASP A 205 -3.54 -32.67 -4.37
CA ASP A 205 -2.87 -33.24 -3.20
C ASP A 205 -1.62 -32.43 -2.76
N LYS A 206 -1.23 -31.40 -3.52
CA LYS A 206 -0.01 -30.61 -3.30
C LYS A 206 1.24 -31.49 -3.16
N ALA A 207 1.36 -32.52 -3.99
CA ALA A 207 2.46 -33.47 -3.95
C ALA A 207 3.83 -32.81 -4.26
N GLY A 208 4.92 -33.45 -3.82
CA GLY A 208 6.28 -32.96 -4.06
C GLY A 208 6.55 -31.60 -3.39
N LEU A 209 7.12 -30.65 -4.16
CA LEU A 209 7.45 -29.30 -3.67
C LEU A 209 6.25 -28.35 -3.62
N LEU A 210 5.07 -28.73 -4.15
CA LEU A 210 3.85 -27.94 -4.01
C LEU A 210 3.43 -27.75 -2.55
N LYS A 211 3.95 -28.59 -1.63
CA LYS A 211 3.87 -28.40 -0.18
C LYS A 211 4.34 -27.01 0.29
N VAL A 212 5.19 -26.31 -0.46
CA VAL A 212 5.58 -24.93 -0.13
C VAL A 212 4.37 -23.99 -0.05
N CYS A 213 3.28 -24.29 -0.76
CA CYS A 213 2.05 -23.51 -0.73
C CYS A 213 1.30 -23.60 0.61
N TYR A 214 1.65 -24.52 1.51
CA TYR A 214 1.16 -24.51 2.90
C TYR A 214 1.67 -23.30 3.70
N LEU A 215 2.68 -22.59 3.20
CA LEU A 215 3.19 -21.36 3.80
C LEU A 215 2.40 -20.11 3.36
N LEU A 216 1.36 -20.25 2.53
CA LEU A 216 0.49 -19.13 2.12
C LEU A 216 -0.09 -18.31 3.28
N PRO A 217 -0.49 -18.89 4.44
CA PRO A 217 -0.96 -18.14 5.61
C PRO A 217 0.04 -17.13 6.18
N LEU A 218 1.33 -17.22 5.83
CA LEU A 218 2.31 -16.22 6.24
C LEU A 218 1.95 -14.82 5.73
N LEU A 219 1.31 -14.70 4.57
CA LEU A 219 0.90 -13.40 4.03
C LEU A 219 -0.10 -12.68 4.97
N PRO A 220 -1.28 -13.25 5.29
CA PRO A 220 -2.21 -12.61 6.21
C PRO A 220 -1.63 -12.46 7.62
N ILE A 221 -0.82 -13.41 8.10
CA ILE A 221 -0.14 -13.29 9.41
C ILE A 221 0.77 -12.06 9.45
N GLY A 222 1.64 -11.87 8.44
CA GLY A 222 2.53 -10.71 8.36
C GLY A 222 1.75 -9.39 8.30
N ALA A 223 0.68 -9.36 7.51
CA ALA A 223 -0.21 -8.21 7.37
C ALA A 223 -0.96 -7.87 8.68
N ILE A 224 -1.39 -8.88 9.45
CA ILE A 224 -2.02 -8.71 10.77
C ILE A 224 -1.01 -8.10 11.75
N ILE A 225 0.23 -8.60 11.78
CA ILE A 225 1.30 -8.05 12.63
C ILE A 225 1.53 -6.57 12.31
N GLN A 226 1.60 -6.20 11.02
CA GLN A 226 1.73 -4.79 10.62
C GLN A 226 0.51 -3.95 11.01
N SER A 227 -0.70 -4.51 10.90
CA SER A 227 -1.96 -3.85 11.31
C SER A 227 -1.94 -3.53 12.81
N VAL A 228 -1.45 -4.45 13.64
CA VAL A 228 -1.26 -4.21 15.09
C VAL A 228 -0.24 -3.09 15.33
N GLY A 229 0.85 -3.06 14.56
CA GLY A 229 1.83 -1.97 14.58
C GLY A 229 1.21 -0.60 14.29
N LEU A 230 0.40 -0.52 13.23
CA LEU A 230 -0.34 0.71 12.84
C LEU A 230 -1.30 1.20 13.93
N ILE A 231 -1.95 0.29 14.65
CA ILE A 231 -2.83 0.63 15.79
C ILE A 231 -2.00 1.14 16.97
N LYS A 232 -0.89 0.46 17.31
CA LYS A 232 -0.01 0.83 18.44
C LYS A 232 0.61 2.21 18.28
N GLU A 233 1.01 2.55 17.06
CA GLU A 233 1.60 3.85 16.72
C GLU A 233 0.55 4.93 16.43
N LYS A 234 -0.75 4.60 16.56
CA LYS A 234 -1.90 5.49 16.29
C LYS A 234 -1.88 6.08 14.87
N CYS A 235 -1.28 5.39 13.91
CA CYS A 235 -1.27 5.79 12.51
C CYS A 235 -2.67 5.74 11.90
N ILE A 236 -3.50 4.80 12.38
CA ILE A 236 -4.89 4.55 11.98
C ILE A 236 -5.81 4.49 13.21
N LYS A 237 -7.12 4.63 12.99
CA LYS A 237 -8.13 4.45 14.04
C LYS A 237 -8.23 2.97 14.42
N LYS A 238 -8.55 2.66 15.69
CA LYS A 238 -8.69 1.28 16.17
C LYS A 238 -9.69 0.45 15.33
N TRP A 239 -10.85 1.02 15.02
CA TRP A 239 -11.89 0.34 14.23
C TRP A 239 -11.41 -0.02 12.81
N GLN A 240 -10.64 0.88 12.18
CA GLN A 240 -10.02 0.64 10.86
C GLN A 240 -9.02 -0.52 10.93
N GLY A 241 -8.17 -0.56 11.97
CA GLY A 241 -7.25 -1.66 12.17
C GLY A 241 -7.95 -3.00 12.47
N ILE A 242 -9.07 -2.98 13.20
CA ILE A 242 -9.89 -4.19 13.43
C ILE A 242 -10.47 -4.70 12.11
N LEU A 243 -11.00 -3.82 11.25
CA LEU A 243 -11.49 -4.21 9.92
C LEU A 243 -10.40 -4.89 9.08
N MET A 244 -9.17 -4.34 9.09
CA MET A 244 -8.03 -4.94 8.40
C MET A 244 -7.75 -6.35 8.93
N ILE A 245 -7.67 -6.51 10.25
CA ILE A 245 -7.35 -7.80 10.88
C ILE A 245 -8.46 -8.82 10.59
N VAL A 246 -9.73 -8.45 10.76
CA VAL A 246 -10.87 -9.34 10.47
C VAL A 246 -10.86 -9.73 8.99
N GLY A 247 -10.68 -8.76 8.08
CA GLY A 247 -10.60 -9.04 6.65
C GLY A 247 -9.50 -10.04 6.28
N LEU A 248 -8.31 -9.87 6.88
CA LEU A 248 -7.16 -10.77 6.68
C LEU A 248 -7.38 -12.17 7.29
N LEU A 249 -8.09 -12.28 8.41
CA LEU A 249 -8.44 -13.57 9.01
C LEU A 249 -9.44 -14.34 8.14
N LEU A 250 -10.43 -13.66 7.58
CA LEU A 250 -11.40 -14.27 6.66
C LEU A 250 -10.72 -14.80 5.39
N LEU A 251 -9.68 -14.11 4.91
CA LEU A 251 -8.87 -14.54 3.77
C LEU A 251 -8.13 -15.87 3.99
N ASN A 252 -7.92 -16.28 5.24
CA ASN A 252 -7.23 -17.53 5.57
C ASN A 252 -8.13 -18.77 5.45
N ASN A 253 -9.42 -18.59 5.14
CA ASN A 253 -10.34 -19.66 4.77
C ASN A 253 -10.70 -19.54 3.26
N PRO A 254 -9.74 -19.75 2.35
CA PRO A 254 -9.92 -19.54 0.91
C PRO A 254 -10.95 -20.49 0.28
N ASP A 255 -11.16 -21.60 0.94
CA ASP A 255 -12.13 -22.67 0.70
C ASP A 255 -13.56 -22.16 0.55
N ILE A 256 -13.85 -21.01 1.15
CA ILE A 256 -15.14 -20.34 1.07
C ILE A 256 -14.96 -19.00 0.37
N GLU A 257 -15.23 -19.00 -0.93
CA GLU A 257 -15.03 -17.84 -1.81
C GLU A 257 -15.86 -16.62 -1.35
N LEU A 258 -17.07 -16.85 -0.83
CA LEU A 258 -17.91 -15.79 -0.25
C LEU A 258 -17.26 -15.11 0.97
N ILE A 259 -16.64 -15.90 1.85
CA ILE A 259 -15.96 -15.40 3.06
C ILE A 259 -14.71 -14.60 2.64
N SER A 260 -13.96 -15.11 1.66
CA SER A 260 -12.79 -14.40 1.13
C SER A 260 -13.17 -13.11 0.41
N THR A 261 -14.30 -13.07 -0.28
CA THR A 261 -14.87 -11.86 -0.90
C THR A 261 -15.24 -10.82 0.16
N ILE A 262 -15.93 -11.23 1.23
CA ILE A 262 -16.23 -10.34 2.37
C ILE A 262 -14.92 -9.86 3.02
N GLY A 263 -13.94 -10.75 3.19
CA GLY A 263 -12.63 -10.42 3.74
C GLY A 263 -11.90 -9.33 2.95
N THR A 264 -11.85 -9.46 1.63
CA THR A 264 -11.23 -8.45 0.75
C THR A 264 -12.00 -7.13 0.71
N LEU A 265 -13.32 -7.15 0.81
CA LEU A 265 -14.12 -5.92 1.00
C LEU A 265 -13.74 -5.18 2.29
N LEU A 266 -13.60 -5.89 3.41
CA LEU A 266 -13.15 -5.31 4.68
C LEU A 266 -11.72 -4.76 4.56
N MET A 267 -10.84 -5.45 3.84
CA MET A 267 -9.49 -4.95 3.54
C MET A 267 -9.53 -3.64 2.74
N CYS A 268 -10.42 -3.49 1.74
CA CYS A 268 -10.59 -2.22 1.03
C CYS A 268 -10.91 -1.07 1.99
N PHE A 269 -11.90 -1.25 2.89
CA PHE A 269 -12.24 -0.25 3.90
C PHE A 269 -11.09 0.03 4.90
N GLY A 270 -10.24 -0.96 5.14
CA GLY A 270 -9.05 -0.84 5.98
C GLY A 270 -7.90 -0.07 5.33
N TYR A 271 -7.50 -0.44 4.12
CA TYR A 271 -6.31 0.09 3.45
C TYR A 271 -6.56 1.40 2.68
N PHE A 272 -7.76 1.61 2.10
CA PHE A 272 -8.03 2.81 1.30
C PHE A 272 -7.84 4.12 2.05
N PRO A 273 -8.33 4.28 3.30
CA PRO A 273 -8.13 5.52 4.02
C PRO A 273 -6.65 5.82 4.27
N ILE A 274 -5.80 4.79 4.38
CA ILE A 274 -4.34 4.94 4.49
C ILE A 274 -3.77 5.50 3.19
N GLY A 275 -4.12 4.90 2.05
CA GLY A 275 -3.71 5.37 0.73
C GLY A 275 -4.13 6.82 0.45
N ILE A 276 -5.37 7.17 0.76
CA ILE A 276 -5.89 8.55 0.61
C ILE A 276 -5.12 9.53 1.49
N LYS A 277 -4.87 9.18 2.77
CA LYS A 277 -4.11 10.02 3.71
C LYS A 277 -2.69 10.27 3.22
N ILE A 278 -2.00 9.25 2.69
CA ILE A 278 -0.65 9.38 2.13
C ILE A 278 -0.65 10.29 0.90
N ASN A 279 -1.67 10.20 0.05
CA ASN A 279 -1.79 11.03 -1.15
C ASN A 279 -2.15 12.50 -0.86
N THR A 280 -2.90 12.76 0.22
CA THR A 280 -3.34 14.11 0.63
C THR A 280 -2.34 14.86 1.51
N LEU A 281 -1.33 14.19 2.08
CA LEU A 281 -0.19 14.82 2.74
C LEU A 281 0.70 15.54 1.70
N GLN A 282 0.22 16.67 1.19
CA GLN A 282 1.02 17.66 0.48
C GLN A 282 1.73 18.54 1.52
N LEU A 283 3.06 18.42 1.60
CA LEU A 283 3.94 19.22 2.49
C LEU A 283 4.23 20.65 1.96
#